data_AF-A0A1U7V7M6-F1
#
_entry.id   AF-A0A1U7V7M6-F1
#
_cell.length_a   1.000
_cell.length_b   1.000
_cell.length_c   1.000
_cell.angle_alpha   90.00
_cell.angle_beta   90.00
_cell.angle_gamma   90.00
#
_symmetry.space_group_name_H-M   'P 1'
#
loop_
_entity.id
_entity.type
_entity.pdbx_description
1 polymer ?
#
loop_
_entity_poly.entity_id
_entity_poly.type
_entity_poly.pdbx_seq_one_letter_code
_entity_poly.pdbx_strand_id
1 'polypeptide(L)'
;MYYLRKRGKYGPNNNTRFTTTDCLFKTKIERIYDKFISSPPEQRYSVVKPEDDVGEYILGYRILANVAWDLVDYVLIPVNLVENFHWLLLVFDIKDRQLYVYDSMVRANRHKTVETLVDKFSIIIPLYLSCTGFYGKRKDIDFKTTKAYIEKPVTDPLDIQWMVAEIPQQKEGSVDC
;
A
#
# COMPACT_ATOMS: atom_id res chain seq x y z
N MET A 1 1.12 -15.31 -1.73
CA MET A 1 2.03 -14.17 -2.01
C MET A 1 3.41 -14.57 -2.54
N TYR A 2 4.17 -15.46 -1.87
CA TYR A 2 5.51 -15.85 -2.34
C TYR A 2 5.55 -16.33 -3.80
N TYR A 3 4.65 -17.24 -4.18
CA TYR A 3 4.53 -17.72 -5.57
C TYR A 3 4.29 -16.58 -6.56
N LEU A 4 3.35 -15.67 -6.26
CA LEU A 4 3.06 -14.51 -7.11
C LEU A 4 4.30 -13.63 -7.29
N ARG A 5 5.06 -13.38 -6.22
CA ARG A 5 6.29 -12.60 -6.30
C ARG A 5 7.36 -13.28 -7.15
N LYS A 6 7.57 -14.59 -6.99
CA LYS A 6 8.51 -15.37 -7.83
C LYS A 6 8.07 -15.37 -9.28
N ARG A 7 6.77 -15.56 -9.55
CA ARG A 7 6.20 -15.50 -10.89
C ARG A 7 6.34 -14.11 -11.50
N GLY A 8 6.05 -13.05 -10.75
CA GLY A 8 6.22 -11.65 -11.17
C GLY A 8 7.67 -11.35 -11.57
N LYS A 9 8.63 -11.79 -10.75
CA LYS A 9 10.06 -11.50 -10.94
C LYS A 9 10.76 -12.36 -12.00
N TYR A 10 10.42 -13.64 -12.11
CA TYR A 10 11.15 -14.62 -12.93
C TYR A 10 10.30 -15.28 -14.02
N GLY A 11 8.99 -15.06 -14.04
CA GLY A 11 8.08 -15.68 -15.00
C GLY A 11 8.22 -15.07 -16.41
N PRO A 12 8.06 -15.89 -17.47
CA PRO A 12 8.05 -15.39 -18.84
C PRO A 12 6.77 -14.56 -19.12
N ASN A 13 6.90 -13.53 -19.97
CA ASN A 13 5.77 -12.75 -20.52
C ASN A 13 4.85 -12.05 -19.52
N ASN A 14 5.37 -11.55 -18.40
CA ASN A 14 4.57 -10.70 -17.51
C ASN A 14 4.53 -9.26 -18.03
N ASN A 15 3.44 -8.88 -18.71
CA ASN A 15 3.18 -7.48 -19.06
C ASN A 15 2.86 -6.63 -17.82
N THR A 16 2.40 -7.24 -16.73
CA THR A 16 2.09 -6.55 -15.47
C THR A 16 3.25 -6.70 -14.50
N ARG A 17 3.88 -5.57 -14.13
CA ARG A 17 4.95 -5.56 -13.14
C ARG A 17 4.35 -5.28 -11.77
N PHE A 18 4.54 -6.19 -10.84
CA PHE A 18 4.02 -6.02 -9.48
C PHE A 18 4.99 -6.58 -8.45
N THR A 19 4.85 -6.11 -7.22
CA THR A 19 5.48 -6.73 -6.06
C THR A 19 4.48 -6.93 -4.93
N THR A 20 4.92 -7.55 -3.84
CA THR A 20 4.06 -7.78 -2.69
C THR A 20 4.77 -7.52 -1.37
N THR A 21 4.04 -7.02 -0.39
CA THR A 21 4.48 -7.02 1.01
C THR A 21 4.17 -8.37 1.67
N ASP A 22 4.41 -8.46 2.97
CA ASP A 22 3.93 -9.55 3.83
C ASP A 22 2.98 -9.00 4.92
N CYS A 23 2.52 -9.90 5.79
CA CYS A 23 1.55 -9.58 6.84
C CYS A 23 2.09 -8.67 7.95
N LEU A 24 3.40 -8.52 8.09
CA LEU A 24 4.01 -7.64 9.09
C LEU A 24 3.97 -6.18 8.66
N PHE A 25 3.82 -5.91 7.36
CA PHE A 25 3.82 -4.55 6.81
C PHE A 25 2.77 -3.65 7.47
N LYS A 26 1.57 -4.19 7.74
CA LYS A 26 0.49 -3.50 8.48
C LYS A 26 1.00 -2.91 9.79
N THR A 27 1.60 -3.73 10.65
CA THR A 27 2.09 -3.31 11.97
C THR A 27 3.18 -2.24 11.85
N LYS A 28 3.99 -2.27 10.78
CA LYS A 28 5.02 -1.25 10.54
C LYS A 28 4.39 0.09 10.16
N ILE A 29 3.39 0.09 9.27
CA ILE A 29 2.63 1.28 8.91
C ILE A 29 1.92 1.88 10.13
N GLU A 30 1.20 1.06 10.91
CA GLU A 30 0.49 1.52 12.11
C GLU A 30 1.44 2.17 13.12
N ARG A 31 2.59 1.55 13.40
CA ARG A 31 3.58 2.10 14.33
C ARG A 31 4.09 3.48 13.90
N ILE A 32 4.27 3.71 12.60
CA ILE A 32 4.71 5.01 12.09
C ILE A 32 3.56 6.01 12.13
N TYR A 33 2.36 5.59 11.74
CA TYR A 33 1.16 6.42 11.82
C TYR A 33 0.90 6.94 13.23
N ASP A 34 0.98 6.08 14.24
CA ASP A 34 0.72 6.46 15.64
C ASP A 34 1.73 7.52 16.12
N LYS A 35 3.01 7.39 15.73
CA LYS A 35 4.03 8.41 15.99
C LYS A 35 3.76 9.70 15.21
N PHE A 36 3.35 9.58 13.95
CA PHE A 36 3.07 10.72 13.08
C PHE A 36 1.92 11.56 13.64
N ILE A 37 0.81 10.94 14.04
CA ILE A 37 -0.36 11.67 14.54
C ILE A 37 -0.13 12.26 15.93
N SER A 38 0.67 11.58 16.76
CA SER A 38 1.03 12.04 18.11
C SER A 38 2.10 13.13 18.12
N SER A 39 2.77 13.37 16.99
CA SER A 39 3.80 14.40 16.87
C SER A 39 3.18 15.77 16.56
N PRO A 40 3.76 16.87 17.08
CA PRO A 40 3.37 18.23 16.67
C PRO A 40 3.45 18.40 15.15
N PRO A 41 2.55 19.19 14.52
CA PRO A 41 2.49 19.36 13.06
C PRO A 41 3.85 19.63 12.40
N GLU A 42 4.67 20.47 13.03
CA GLU A 42 6.00 20.87 12.56
C GLU A 42 7.07 19.75 12.63
N GLN A 43 6.80 18.68 13.37
CA GLN A 43 7.71 17.53 13.53
C GLN A 43 7.23 16.26 12.82
N ARG A 44 6.01 16.26 12.25
CA ARG A 44 5.40 15.05 11.68
C ARG A 44 6.23 14.41 10.56
N TYR A 45 6.82 15.21 9.68
CA TYR A 45 7.66 14.71 8.59
C TYR A 45 8.99 14.12 9.08
N SER A 46 9.49 14.55 10.25
CA SER A 46 10.72 14.06 10.86
C SER A 46 10.59 12.63 11.42
N VAL A 47 9.35 12.14 11.58
CA VAL A 47 9.05 10.79 12.06
C VAL A 47 9.39 9.74 11.00
N VAL A 48 9.30 10.09 9.72
CA VAL A 48 9.45 9.17 8.58
C VAL A 48 10.89 9.18 8.11
N LYS A 49 11.58 8.04 8.22
CA LYS A 49 12.99 7.91 7.85
C LYS A 49 13.18 6.78 6.83
N PRO A 50 13.98 6.97 5.77
CA PRO A 50 14.14 5.93 4.74
C PRO A 50 14.75 4.62 5.28
N GLU A 51 15.41 4.66 6.44
CA GLU A 51 15.97 3.49 7.12
C GLU A 51 14.95 2.70 7.96
N ASP A 52 13.72 3.21 8.14
CA ASP A 52 12.69 2.43 8.83
C ASP A 52 12.30 1.19 8.01
N ASP A 53 11.78 0.15 8.67
CA ASP A 53 11.30 -1.08 8.02
C ASP A 53 10.41 -0.80 6.79
N VAL A 54 9.54 0.22 6.83
CA VAL A 54 8.67 0.62 5.71
C VAL A 54 9.49 1.07 4.49
N GLY A 55 10.55 1.83 4.71
CA GLY A 55 11.51 2.21 3.67
C GLY A 55 12.22 1.00 3.07
N GLU A 56 12.62 0.02 3.90
CA GLU A 56 13.21 -1.24 3.42
C GLU A 56 12.25 -2.04 2.52
N TYR A 57 10.94 -2.01 2.77
CA TYR A 57 9.95 -2.63 1.88
C TYR A 57 9.92 -1.95 0.51
N ILE A 58 9.90 -0.62 0.49
CA ILE A 58 9.86 0.19 -0.74
C ILE A 58 11.13 0.01 -1.56
N LEU A 59 12.29 0.00 -0.90
CA LEU A 59 13.59 -0.22 -1.52
C LEU A 59 13.82 -1.69 -1.94
N GLY A 60 12.92 -2.61 -1.55
CA GLY A 60 12.99 -4.02 -1.95
C GLY A 60 13.93 -4.88 -1.10
N TYR A 61 14.44 -4.36 0.03
CA TYR A 61 15.42 -5.06 0.88
C TYR A 61 14.79 -6.01 1.89
N ARG A 62 13.52 -5.79 2.24
CA ARG A 62 12.90 -6.45 3.39
C ARG A 62 12.53 -7.92 3.18
N ILE A 63 12.20 -8.32 1.95
CA ILE A 63 11.66 -9.66 1.67
C ILE A 63 12.45 -10.36 0.56
N LEU A 64 12.62 -11.67 0.69
CA LEU A 64 13.22 -12.48 -0.36
C LEU A 64 12.44 -12.39 -1.68
N ALA A 65 13.21 -12.33 -2.77
CA ALA A 65 12.73 -12.17 -4.13
C ALA A 65 11.84 -10.92 -4.34
N ASN A 66 11.92 -9.92 -3.46
CA ASN A 66 11.22 -8.66 -3.64
C ASN A 66 11.81 -7.86 -4.82
N VAL A 67 10.99 -6.98 -5.35
CA VAL A 67 11.33 -5.99 -6.36
C VAL A 67 11.06 -4.63 -5.71
N ALA A 68 12.00 -3.70 -5.85
CA ALA A 68 11.82 -2.34 -5.35
C ALA A 68 10.59 -1.71 -6.01
N TRP A 69 9.86 -0.89 -5.26
CA TRP A 69 8.58 -0.37 -5.73
C TRP A 69 8.75 0.52 -6.97
N ASP A 70 9.92 1.14 -7.14
CA ASP A 70 10.23 1.98 -8.29
C ASP A 70 10.38 1.20 -9.61
N LEU A 71 10.37 -0.13 -9.57
CA LEU A 71 10.50 -0.98 -10.75
C LEU A 71 9.18 -1.67 -11.16
N VAL A 72 8.09 -1.41 -10.44
CA VAL A 72 6.79 -2.07 -10.64
C VAL A 72 5.68 -1.05 -10.86
N ASP A 73 4.56 -1.52 -11.39
CA ASP A 73 3.34 -0.72 -11.59
C ASP A 73 2.40 -0.86 -10.39
N TYR A 74 2.37 -2.05 -9.76
CA TYR A 74 1.47 -2.38 -8.66
C TYR A 74 2.18 -2.93 -7.42
N VAL A 75 1.62 -2.63 -6.24
CA VAL A 75 2.03 -3.25 -4.99
C VAL A 75 0.84 -3.92 -4.31
N LEU A 76 0.93 -5.24 -4.11
CA LEU A 76 -0.09 -6.04 -3.43
C LEU A 76 0.25 -6.14 -1.95
N ILE A 77 -0.65 -5.66 -1.11
CA ILE A 77 -0.45 -5.53 0.33
C ILE A 77 -1.53 -6.35 1.05
N PRO A 78 -1.25 -7.60 1.45
CA PRO A 78 -2.17 -8.38 2.26
C PRO A 78 -2.23 -7.80 3.68
N VAL A 79 -3.42 -7.56 4.20
CA VAL A 79 -3.63 -6.94 5.51
C VAL A 79 -4.58 -7.81 6.33
N ASN A 80 -4.13 -8.16 7.54
CA ASN A 80 -4.91 -8.97 8.49
C ASN A 80 -5.56 -8.07 9.55
N LEU A 81 -6.88 -8.19 9.70
CA LEU A 81 -7.66 -7.67 10.82
C LEU A 81 -7.85 -8.79 11.84
N VAL A 82 -6.88 -8.89 12.76
CA VAL A 82 -6.78 -10.02 13.70
C VAL A 82 -8.04 -10.18 14.53
N GLU A 83 -8.58 -9.08 15.05
CA GLU A 83 -9.82 -9.07 15.85
C GLU A 83 -11.05 -9.57 15.08
N ASN A 84 -11.01 -9.47 13.76
CA ASN A 84 -12.11 -9.87 12.89
C ASN A 84 -11.88 -11.21 12.20
N PHE A 85 -10.72 -11.84 12.39
CA PHE A 85 -10.27 -13.02 11.62
C PHE A 85 -10.45 -12.81 10.12
N HIS A 86 -10.11 -11.62 9.64
CA HIS A 86 -10.42 -11.19 8.29
C HIS A 86 -9.19 -10.70 7.56
N TRP A 87 -9.06 -11.09 6.29
CA TRP A 87 -8.03 -10.59 5.39
C TRP A 87 -8.65 -9.67 4.35
N LEU A 88 -7.96 -8.57 4.11
CA LEU A 88 -8.22 -7.69 2.98
C LEU A 88 -6.94 -7.60 2.13
N LEU A 89 -7.13 -7.29 0.85
CA LEU A 89 -6.02 -7.02 -0.06
C LEU A 89 -6.08 -5.55 -0.47
N LEU A 90 -5.02 -4.82 -0.19
CA LEU A 90 -4.82 -3.51 -0.79
C LEU A 90 -3.97 -3.65 -2.04
N VAL A 91 -4.34 -2.97 -3.11
CA VAL A 91 -3.53 -2.86 -4.32
C VAL A 91 -3.22 -1.39 -4.53
N PHE A 92 -1.95 -1.04 -4.38
CA PHE A 92 -1.49 0.30 -4.72
C PHE A 92 -1.12 0.34 -6.20
N ASP A 93 -1.89 1.09 -6.99
CA ASP A 93 -1.52 1.50 -8.34
C ASP A 93 -0.69 2.77 -8.26
N ILE A 94 0.57 2.65 -8.65
CA ILE A 94 1.49 3.77 -8.58
C ILE A 94 1.12 4.83 -9.62
N LYS A 95 0.81 4.46 -10.86
CA LYS A 95 0.60 5.45 -11.93
C LYS A 95 -0.62 6.32 -11.67
N ASP A 96 -1.65 5.72 -11.09
CA ASP A 96 -2.88 6.43 -10.75
C ASP A 96 -2.89 6.97 -9.31
N ARG A 97 -1.82 6.74 -8.53
CA ARG A 97 -1.70 7.16 -7.13
C ARG A 97 -2.90 6.71 -6.27
N GLN A 98 -3.41 5.52 -6.59
CA GLN A 98 -4.69 5.02 -6.13
C GLN A 98 -4.48 3.75 -5.28
N LEU A 99 -5.10 3.71 -4.11
CA LEU A 99 -5.15 2.53 -3.25
C LEU A 99 -6.51 1.84 -3.43
N TYR A 100 -6.51 0.70 -4.11
CA TYR A 100 -7.69 -0.13 -4.26
C TYR A 100 -7.84 -1.05 -3.05
N VAL A 101 -9.05 -1.10 -2.49
CA VAL A 101 -9.39 -1.94 -1.33
C VAL A 101 -10.28 -3.07 -1.77
N TYR A 102 -9.75 -4.29 -1.72
CA TYR A 102 -10.50 -5.52 -1.93
C TYR A 102 -10.87 -6.10 -0.58
N ASP A 103 -12.12 -5.91 -0.20
CA ASP A 103 -12.70 -6.39 1.05
C ASP A 103 -13.89 -7.30 0.75
N SER A 104 -13.76 -8.59 1.04
CA SER A 104 -14.81 -9.58 0.84
C SER A 104 -15.89 -9.58 1.95
N MET A 105 -15.71 -8.79 3.02
CA MET A 105 -16.64 -8.74 4.14
C MET A 105 -17.92 -7.96 3.81
N VAL A 106 -19.07 -8.62 3.95
CA VAL A 106 -20.42 -8.06 3.63
C VAL A 106 -20.95 -7.08 4.71
N ARG A 107 -20.27 -6.92 5.86
CA ARG A 107 -20.87 -6.30 7.05
C ARG A 107 -20.70 -4.77 7.10
N ALA A 108 -21.80 -4.04 6.90
CA ALA A 108 -21.87 -2.57 6.98
C ALA A 108 -21.29 -1.95 8.26
N ASN A 109 -21.43 -2.59 9.43
CA ASN A 109 -20.99 -2.03 10.71
C ASN A 109 -19.48 -2.16 10.99
N ARG A 110 -18.72 -2.83 10.11
CA ARG A 110 -17.26 -3.01 10.24
C ARG A 110 -16.45 -2.15 9.27
N HIS A 111 -17.14 -1.40 8.40
CA HIS A 111 -16.56 -0.50 7.41
C HIS A 111 -15.60 0.51 8.07
N LYS A 112 -15.97 1.08 9.22
CA LYS A 112 -15.15 2.11 9.90
C LYS A 112 -13.79 1.62 10.36
N THR A 113 -13.67 0.37 10.82
CA THR A 113 -12.38 -0.20 11.24
C THR A 113 -11.48 -0.39 10.02
N VAL A 114 -12.04 -0.88 8.91
CA VAL A 114 -11.29 -1.03 7.65
C VAL A 114 -10.89 0.33 7.10
N GLU A 115 -11.82 1.30 7.02
CA GLU A 115 -11.54 2.68 6.60
C GLU A 115 -10.41 3.29 7.41
N THR A 116 -10.54 3.29 8.75
CA THR A 116 -9.52 3.86 9.63
C THR A 116 -8.16 3.18 9.45
N LEU A 117 -8.15 1.87 9.15
CA LEU A 117 -6.91 1.17 8.86
C LEU A 117 -6.32 1.58 7.51
N VAL A 118 -7.13 1.62 6.45
CA VAL A 118 -6.72 1.98 5.09
C VAL A 118 -6.22 3.42 5.02
N ASP A 119 -6.84 4.34 5.77
CA ASP A 119 -6.38 5.74 5.89
C ASP A 119 -4.93 5.83 6.38
N LYS A 120 -4.50 4.94 7.27
CA LYS A 120 -3.10 4.91 7.72
C LYS A 120 -2.16 4.60 6.55
N PHE A 121 -2.56 3.70 5.66
CA PHE A 121 -1.77 3.38 4.47
C PHE A 121 -1.75 4.54 3.48
N SER A 122 -2.91 5.15 3.21
CA SER A 122 -3.01 6.27 2.26
C SER A 122 -2.15 7.46 2.69
N ILE A 123 -2.01 7.70 4.00
CA ILE A 123 -1.19 8.78 4.56
C ILE A 123 0.29 8.41 4.60
N ILE A 124 0.65 7.21 5.07
CA ILE A 124 2.06 6.87 5.33
C ILE A 124 2.83 6.50 4.06
N ILE A 125 2.19 5.81 3.10
CA ILE A 125 2.88 5.37 1.87
C ILE A 125 3.51 6.57 1.12
N PRO A 126 2.80 7.65 0.79
CA PRO A 126 3.36 8.81 0.07
C PRO A 126 4.58 9.44 0.75
N LEU A 127 4.57 9.50 2.09
CA LEU A 127 5.68 10.05 2.87
C LEU A 127 6.96 9.22 2.67
N TYR A 128 6.83 7.90 2.69
CA TYR A 128 7.96 7.02 2.44
C TYR A 128 8.41 6.98 0.98
N LEU A 129 7.48 7.07 0.02
CA LEU A 129 7.86 7.23 -1.39
C LEU A 129 8.74 8.48 -1.56
N SER A 130 8.34 9.59 -0.94
CA SER A 130 9.13 10.82 -0.95
C SER A 130 10.52 10.65 -0.30
N CYS A 131 10.58 10.17 0.95
CA CYS A 131 11.84 10.12 1.70
C CYS A 131 12.85 9.08 1.18
N THR A 132 12.38 8.02 0.51
CA THR A 132 13.24 6.98 -0.10
C THR A 132 13.77 7.38 -1.49
N GLY A 133 13.42 8.58 -1.98
CA GLY A 133 13.82 9.07 -3.29
C GLY A 133 13.16 8.33 -4.46
N PHE A 134 12.01 7.69 -4.21
CA PHE A 134 11.27 6.90 -5.21
C PHE A 134 11.00 7.67 -6.50
N TYR A 135 10.50 8.90 -6.38
CA TYR A 135 10.11 9.72 -7.53
C TYR A 135 11.31 10.15 -8.40
N GLY A 136 12.52 10.20 -7.85
CA GLY A 136 13.73 10.44 -8.64
C GLY A 136 14.13 9.24 -9.51
N LYS A 137 13.63 8.04 -9.19
CA LYS A 137 13.87 6.79 -9.94
C LYS A 137 12.77 6.52 -10.96
N ARG A 138 11.54 6.94 -10.68
CA ARG A 138 10.36 6.80 -11.57
C ARG A 138 10.28 7.86 -12.66
N LYS A 139 11.20 7.77 -13.63
CA LYS A 139 11.27 8.68 -14.78
C LYS A 139 10.08 8.59 -15.73
N ASP A 140 9.29 7.52 -15.64
CA ASP A 140 8.08 7.30 -16.43
C ASP A 140 6.87 8.10 -15.93
N ILE A 141 6.94 8.68 -14.72
CA ILE A 141 5.88 9.53 -14.16
C ILE A 141 6.14 10.98 -14.59
N ASP A 142 5.29 11.51 -15.46
CA ASP A 142 5.32 12.93 -15.81
C ASP A 142 4.43 13.73 -14.85
N PHE A 143 5.05 14.37 -13.86
CA PHE A 143 4.37 15.19 -12.86
C PHE A 143 3.65 16.43 -13.43
N LYS A 144 3.92 16.83 -14.67
CA LYS A 144 3.29 18.00 -15.30
C LYS A 144 2.04 17.64 -16.09
N THR A 145 1.89 16.40 -16.50
CA THR A 145 0.81 15.98 -17.41
C THR A 145 0.00 14.79 -16.89
N THR A 146 0.56 13.99 -15.97
CA THR A 146 -0.16 12.85 -15.40
C THR A 146 -1.22 13.34 -14.43
N LYS A 147 -2.50 13.08 -14.74
CA LYS A 147 -3.66 13.54 -13.95
C LYS A 147 -3.56 13.23 -12.45
N ALA A 148 -3.01 12.09 -12.08
CA ALA A 148 -2.86 11.68 -10.69
C ALA A 148 -1.78 12.45 -9.91
N TYR A 149 -0.90 13.16 -10.62
CA TYR A 149 0.28 13.84 -10.07
C TYR A 149 0.28 15.36 -10.30
N ILE A 150 -0.41 15.85 -11.32
CA ILE A 150 -0.46 17.28 -11.63
C ILE A 150 -1.04 18.07 -10.45
N GLU A 151 -0.36 19.16 -10.07
CA GLU A 151 -0.76 20.07 -8.98
C GLU A 151 -0.97 19.42 -7.59
N LYS A 152 -0.64 18.13 -7.43
CA LYS A 152 -0.74 17.40 -6.16
C LYS A 152 0.66 17.17 -5.57
N PRO A 153 0.98 17.69 -4.37
CA PRO A 153 2.16 17.27 -3.63
C PRO A 153 2.30 15.74 -3.60
N VAL A 154 3.53 15.26 -3.81
CA VAL A 154 3.83 13.82 -3.87
C VAL A 154 3.69 13.11 -2.51
N THR A 155 3.56 13.91 -1.45
CA THR A 155 3.32 13.50 -0.06
C THR A 155 1.85 13.55 0.34
N ASP A 156 0.96 14.08 -0.52
CA ASP A 156 -0.47 14.07 -0.22
C ASP A 156 -0.99 12.63 -0.14
N PRO A 157 -1.99 12.38 0.71
CA PRO A 157 -2.59 11.05 0.85
C PRO A 157 -3.01 10.46 -0.50
N LEU A 158 -2.90 9.15 -0.61
CA LEU A 158 -3.39 8.41 -1.78
C LEU A 158 -4.92 8.48 -1.85
N ASP A 159 -5.45 8.54 -3.07
CA ASP A 159 -6.87 8.34 -3.29
C ASP A 159 -7.22 6.88 -2.92
N ILE A 160 -8.41 6.63 -2.35
CA ILE A 160 -8.86 5.29 -1.94
C ILE A 160 -10.08 4.88 -2.78
N GLN A 161 -10.05 3.67 -3.34
CA GLN A 161 -11.16 3.12 -4.14
C GLN A 161 -11.59 1.76 -3.58
N TRP A 162 -12.86 1.66 -3.19
CA TRP A 162 -13.44 0.46 -2.58
C TRP A 162 -14.04 -0.47 -3.65
N MET A 163 -13.50 -1.68 -3.77
CA MET A 163 -13.87 -2.65 -4.81
C MET A 163 -15.00 -3.58 -4.36
N VAL A 164 -16.13 -3.01 -3.91
CA VAL A 164 -17.22 -3.76 -3.25
C VAL A 164 -18.10 -4.55 -4.22
N ALA A 165 -18.29 -4.04 -5.44
CA ALA A 165 -19.19 -4.63 -6.45
C ALA A 165 -18.46 -5.54 -7.45
N GLU A 166 -17.13 -5.53 -7.46
CA GLU A 166 -16.30 -6.20 -8.47
C GLU A 166 -15.75 -7.55 -8.00
N ILE A 167 -16.02 -7.95 -6.75
CA ILE A 167 -15.53 -9.21 -6.18
C ILE A 167 -16.64 -10.05 -5.54
N PRO A 168 -16.52 -11.39 -5.58
CA PRO A 168 -17.37 -12.28 -4.80
C PRO A 168 -17.29 -11.91 -3.31
N GLN A 169 -18.46 -11.72 -2.70
CA GLN A 169 -18.53 -11.41 -1.29
C GLN A 169 -18.65 -12.68 -0.44
N GLN A 170 -18.03 -12.65 0.73
CA GLN A 170 -18.01 -13.77 1.66
C GLN A 170 -19.41 -14.01 2.26
N LYS A 171 -19.84 -15.28 2.34
CA LYS A 171 -21.06 -15.65 3.05
C LYS A 171 -20.91 -15.39 4.55
N GLU A 172 -21.99 -15.02 5.22
CA GLU A 172 -21.96 -14.82 6.67
C GLU A 172 -21.46 -16.09 7.39
N GLY A 173 -20.43 -15.92 8.24
CA GLY A 173 -19.81 -17.01 9.00
C GLY A 173 -18.74 -17.81 8.26
N SER A 174 -18.46 -17.53 6.98
CA SER A 174 -17.30 -18.11 6.27
C SER A 174 -15.98 -17.49 6.77
N VAL A 175 -14.89 -18.22 6.59
CA VAL A 175 -13.49 -17.79 6.85
C VAL A 175 -12.64 -17.79 5.57
N ASP A 176 -13.29 -17.81 4.40
CA ASP A 176 -12.66 -17.93 3.07
C ASP A 176 -12.16 -16.59 2.49
N CYS A 177 -11.76 -15.64 3.35
CA CYS A 177 -11.17 -14.36 2.92
C CYS A 177 -9.77 -14.53 2.34
#